data_AF-A0A8C0L6Q2-F1
#
_entry.id   AF-A0A8C0L6Q2-F1
#
_cell.length_a   1.000
_cell.length_b   1.000
_cell.length_c   1.000
_cell.angle_alpha   90.00
_cell.angle_beta   90.00
_cell.angle_gamma   90.00
#
_symmetry.space_group_name_H-M   'P 1'
#
loop_
_entity.id
_entity.type
_entity.pdbx_description
1 polymer ?
#
loop_
_entity_poly.entity_id
_entity_poly.type
_entity_poly.pdbx_seq_one_letter_code
_entity_poly.pdbx_strand_id
1 'polypeptide(L)'
;MRLITPTYQVQLPHTLRCANITIINHEECEKAYPGNITNTMVCASVLESGKDSCQGDSGGPLVCDGSLQGIISWGQDPCAVTRKPGVYTKVCKYVDWIRKTMENN
;
A
#
# COMPACT_ATOMS: atom_id res chain seq x y z
N MET A 1 -7.79 -6.18 1.98
CA MET A 1 -8.63 -5.56 3.05
C MET A 1 -9.37 -6.60 3.90
N ARG A 2 -9.05 -6.68 5.20
CA ARG A 2 -9.52 -7.72 6.14
C ARG A 2 -10.08 -7.16 7.43
N LEU A 3 -10.95 -7.93 8.08
CA LEU A 3 -11.32 -7.82 9.50
C LEU A 3 -10.54 -8.89 10.28
N ILE A 4 -10.04 -8.56 11.48
CA ILE A 4 -9.21 -9.45 12.30
C ILE A 4 -10.06 -10.53 12.98
N THR A 5 -9.65 -11.80 12.90
CA THR A 5 -10.23 -12.95 13.63
C THR A 5 -9.20 -13.58 14.58
N PRO A 6 -9.63 -14.29 15.65
CA PRO A 6 -8.79 -14.61 16.82
C PRO A 6 -7.80 -15.78 16.64
N THR A 7 -7.64 -16.33 15.44
CA THR A 7 -6.76 -17.47 15.17
C THR A 7 -5.60 -17.04 14.28
N TYR A 8 -4.38 -17.46 14.63
CA TYR A 8 -3.12 -17.20 13.94
C TYR A 8 -3.05 -17.95 12.59
N GLN A 9 -4.04 -17.73 11.73
CA GLN A 9 -4.14 -18.28 10.38
C GLN A 9 -4.56 -17.13 9.47
N VAL A 10 -3.69 -16.80 8.51
CA VAL A 10 -3.90 -15.77 7.49
C VAL A 10 -5.02 -16.26 6.55
N GLN A 11 -6.28 -15.99 6.87
CA GLN A 11 -7.41 -16.41 6.02
C GLN A 11 -7.57 -15.50 4.80
N LEU A 12 -7.10 -15.98 3.64
CA LEU A 12 -7.22 -15.26 2.37
C LEU A 12 -8.63 -15.41 1.80
N PRO A 13 -9.27 -14.33 1.32
CA PRO A 13 -10.54 -14.44 0.63
C PRO A 13 -10.34 -15.17 -0.71
N HIS A 14 -11.31 -15.99 -1.10
CA HIS A 14 -11.34 -16.62 -2.44
C HIS A 14 -11.67 -15.62 -3.56
N THR A 15 -12.21 -14.45 -3.21
CA THR A 15 -12.59 -13.39 -4.13
C THR A 15 -11.67 -12.19 -3.98
N LEU A 16 -11.33 -11.56 -5.11
CA LEU A 16 -10.55 -10.33 -5.14
C LEU A 16 -11.28 -9.23 -4.35
N ARG A 17 -10.51 -8.46 -3.57
CA ARG A 17 -11.02 -7.36 -2.77
C ARG A 17 -10.47 -6.03 -3.28
N CYS A 18 -11.31 -5.01 -3.25
CA CYS A 18 -10.97 -3.65 -3.64
C CYS A 18 -11.33 -2.68 -2.51
N ALA A 19 -10.60 -1.57 -2.43
CA ALA A 19 -10.86 -0.49 -1.51
C ALA A 19 -10.55 0.85 -2.18
N ASN A 20 -11.38 1.85 -1.94
CA ASN A 20 -11.08 3.22 -2.34
C ASN A 20 -10.21 3.85 -1.26
N ILE A 21 -9.03 4.31 -1.66
CA ILE A 21 -8.03 4.88 -0.75
C ILE A 21 -7.51 6.21 -1.32
N THR A 22 -6.94 7.04 -0.47
CA THR A 22 -6.42 8.36 -0.84
C THR A 22 -4.92 8.40 -0.58
N ILE A 23 -4.16 8.89 -1.55
CA ILE A 23 -2.75 9.22 -1.34
C ILE A 23 -2.66 10.39 -0.37
N ILE A 24 -1.86 10.24 0.68
CA ILE A 24 -1.59 11.30 1.64
C ILE A 24 -0.23 11.94 1.35
N ASN A 25 -0.02 13.15 1.86
CA ASN A 25 1.25 13.84 1.66
C ASN A 25 2.39 13.17 2.44
N HIS A 26 3.63 13.46 2.02
CA HIS A 26 4.83 12.83 2.59
C HIS A 26 5.03 13.17 4.07
N GLU A 27 4.66 14.39 4.51
CA GLU A 27 4.80 14.80 5.90
C GLU A 27 3.88 14.00 6.84
N GLU A 28 2.64 13.74 6.43
CA GLU A 28 1.71 12.89 7.17
C GLU A 28 2.19 11.43 7.21
N CYS A 29 2.74 10.93 6.11
CA CYS A 29 3.35 9.61 6.03
C CYS A 29 4.54 9.49 7.01
N GLU A 30 5.43 10.48 7.03
CA GLU A 30 6.60 10.53 7.91
C GLU A 30 6.20 10.68 9.38
N LYS A 31 5.14 11.45 9.69
CA LYS A 31 4.57 11.52 11.04
C LYS A 31 4.06 10.15 11.51
N ALA A 32 3.51 9.34 10.62
CA ALA A 32 3.02 8.00 10.95
C ALA A 32 4.18 6.98 11.14
N TYR A 33 5.29 7.17 10.43
CA TYR A 33 6.46 6.30 10.44
C TYR A 33 7.79 7.08 10.49
N PRO A 34 8.12 7.74 11.62
CA PRO A 34 9.27 8.64 11.70
C PRO A 34 10.59 7.93 11.41
N GLY A 35 11.39 8.49 10.49
CA GLY A 35 12.68 7.98 10.06
C GLY A 35 12.63 6.85 9.03
N ASN A 36 11.43 6.40 8.64
CA ASN A 36 11.25 5.19 7.84
C ASN A 36 10.64 5.45 6.46
N ILE A 37 10.24 6.69 6.12
CA ILE A 37 9.72 7.01 4.79
C ILE A 37 10.83 7.62 3.93
N THR A 38 11.03 7.04 2.75
CA THR A 38 11.99 7.55 1.77
C THR A 38 11.29 8.23 0.60
N ASN A 39 12.06 8.93 -0.25
CA ASN A 39 11.57 9.57 -1.46
C ASN A 39 11.07 8.58 -2.55
N THR A 40 11.29 7.27 -2.36
CA THR A 40 10.80 6.19 -3.23
C THR A 40 9.52 5.54 -2.70
N MET A 41 8.96 6.06 -1.62
CA MET A 41 7.73 5.58 -1.00
C MET A 41 6.60 6.61 -1.13
N VAL A 42 5.36 6.11 -1.10
CA VAL A 42 4.14 6.90 -1.00
C VAL A 42 3.18 6.23 -0.03
N CYS A 43 2.53 7.00 0.84
CA CYS A 43 1.49 6.47 1.73
C CYS A 43 0.12 6.66 1.11
N ALA A 44 -0.77 5.70 1.37
CA ALA A 44 -2.19 5.86 1.13
C ALA A 44 -2.99 5.30 2.29
N SER A 45 -4.07 5.99 2.65
CA SER A 45 -4.96 5.60 3.73
C SER A 45 -6.41 5.68 3.28
N VAL A 46 -7.28 5.09 4.09
CA VAL A 46 -8.72 5.18 3.90
C VAL A 46 -9.24 6.20 4.91
N LEU A 47 -10.10 7.11 4.44
CA LEU A 47 -10.71 8.13 5.30
C LEU A 47 -11.56 7.50 6.41
N GLU A 48 -12.13 6.31 6.12
CA GLU A 48 -12.89 5.50 7.07
C GLU A 48 -12.00 4.47 7.78
N SER A 49 -12.13 4.37 9.10
CA SER A 49 -11.42 3.37 9.91
C SER A 49 -11.79 1.93 9.54
N GLY A 50 -10.85 0.99 9.72
CA GLY A 50 -11.07 -0.45 9.52
C GLY A 50 -10.79 -0.96 8.10
N LYS A 51 -10.16 -0.14 7.27
CA LYS A 51 -9.84 -0.43 5.87
C LYS A 51 -8.34 -0.28 5.64
N ASP A 52 -7.64 -1.37 5.36
CA ASP A 52 -6.21 -1.35 5.01
C ASP A 52 -5.85 -2.54 4.10
N SER A 53 -4.78 -2.40 3.33
CA SER A 53 -4.04 -3.53 2.77
C SER A 53 -3.45 -4.39 3.89
N CYS A 54 -3.27 -5.69 3.66
CA CYS A 54 -2.72 -6.57 4.67
C CYS A 54 -1.88 -7.69 4.06
N GLN A 55 -1.46 -8.65 4.90
CA GLN A 55 -0.68 -9.81 4.49
C GLN A 55 -1.32 -10.53 3.29
N GLY A 56 -0.53 -10.71 2.23
CA GLY A 56 -0.96 -11.28 0.95
C GLY A 56 -1.36 -10.26 -0.11
N ASP A 57 -1.54 -8.99 0.24
CA ASP A 57 -1.82 -7.93 -0.73
C ASP A 57 -0.53 -7.32 -1.34
N SER A 58 0.66 -7.59 -0.77
CA SER A 58 1.96 -7.08 -1.26
C SER A 58 2.22 -7.41 -2.74
N GLY A 59 2.71 -6.43 -3.50
CA GLY A 59 2.83 -6.51 -4.95
C GLY A 59 1.56 -6.09 -5.71
N GLY A 60 0.43 -5.98 -5.03
CA GLY A 60 -0.83 -5.51 -5.60
C GLY A 60 -0.81 -4.02 -5.98
N PRO A 61 -1.71 -3.59 -6.88
CA PRO A 61 -1.67 -2.26 -7.45
C PRO A 61 -2.39 -1.20 -6.59
N LEU A 62 -1.81 0.00 -6.53
CA LEU A 62 -2.51 1.24 -6.22
C LEU A 62 -2.71 2.03 -7.52
N VAL A 63 -3.96 2.12 -7.97
CA VAL A 63 -4.34 2.81 -9.21
C VAL A 63 -5.08 4.10 -8.88
N CYS A 64 -4.63 5.21 -9.45
CA CYS A 64 -5.32 6.51 -9.39
C CYS A 64 -5.54 7.01 -10.81
N ASP A 65 -6.78 7.39 -11.13
CA ASP A 65 -7.18 7.91 -12.45
C ASP A 65 -6.69 7.03 -13.62
N GLY A 66 -6.84 5.70 -13.47
CA GLY A 66 -6.43 4.72 -14.47
C GLY A 66 -4.91 4.48 -14.59
N SER A 67 -4.10 5.16 -13.78
CA SER A 67 -2.64 5.03 -13.79
C SER A 67 -2.12 4.32 -12.55
N LEU A 68 -1.13 3.42 -12.72
CA LEU A 68 -0.47 2.75 -11.61
C LEU A 68 0.46 3.73 -10.87
N GLN A 69 0.07 4.14 -9.67
CA GLN A 69 0.82 5.09 -8.85
C GLN A 69 1.69 4.42 -7.79
N GLY A 70 1.24 3.26 -7.30
CA GLY A 70 1.92 2.55 -6.22
C GLY A 70 1.84 1.03 -6.32
N ILE A 71 2.75 0.37 -5.62
CA ILE A 71 2.74 -1.08 -5.42
C ILE A 71 2.70 -1.32 -3.90
N ILE A 72 1.75 -2.12 -3.42
CA ILE A 72 1.61 -2.44 -1.99
C ILE A 72 2.93 -3.03 -1.49
N SER A 73 3.51 -2.43 -0.46
CA SER A 73 4.83 -2.80 0.05
C SER A 73 4.74 -3.29 1.49
N TRP A 74 4.46 -2.39 2.43
CA TRP A 74 4.42 -2.68 3.86
C TRP A 74 3.46 -1.75 4.60
N GLY A 75 3.23 -2.01 5.88
CA GLY A 75 2.36 -1.21 6.73
C GLY A 75 2.46 -1.66 8.18
N GLN A 76 1.57 -1.17 9.02
CA GLN A 76 1.50 -1.65 10.40
C GLN A 76 0.95 -3.08 10.44
N ASP A 77 1.55 -3.92 11.29
CA ASP A 77 1.01 -5.22 11.67
C ASP A 77 0.71 -5.23 13.18
N PRO A 78 -0.49 -5.64 13.63
CA PRO A 78 -1.66 -6.07 12.83
C PRO A 78 -2.30 -4.93 12.01
N CYS A 79 -2.71 -5.26 10.79
CA CYS A 79 -3.30 -4.34 9.80
C CYS A 79 -4.62 -3.72 10.30
N ALA A 80 -4.93 -2.50 9.85
CA ALA A 80 -6.21 -1.80 10.12
C ALA A 80 -6.61 -1.63 11.62
N VAL A 81 -5.68 -1.84 12.57
CA VAL A 81 -5.93 -1.64 14.02
C VAL A 81 -5.81 -0.17 14.42
N THR A 82 -4.96 0.58 13.73
CA THR A 82 -4.76 2.01 13.93
C THR A 82 -5.14 2.76 12.65
N ARG A 83 -5.04 4.10 12.68
CA ARG A 83 -5.16 4.93 11.47
C ARG A 83 -3.82 5.11 10.73
N LYS A 84 -2.85 4.22 10.95
CA LYS A 84 -1.60 4.28 10.19
C LYS A 84 -1.86 3.93 8.72
N PRO A 85 -1.30 4.71 7.77
CA PRO A 85 -1.49 4.46 6.35
C PRO A 85 -0.69 3.22 5.89
N GLY A 86 -1.13 2.59 4.80
CA GLY A 86 -0.28 1.63 4.09
C GLY A 86 0.84 2.36 3.35
N VAL A 87 2.00 1.72 3.23
CA VAL A 87 3.17 2.24 2.52
C VAL A 87 3.36 1.47 1.22
N TYR A 88 3.49 2.23 0.13
CA TYR A 88 3.56 1.72 -1.23
C TYR A 88 4.86 2.17 -1.89
N THR A 89 5.41 1.35 -2.78
CA THR A 89 6.50 1.76 -3.67
C THR A 89 5.98 2.83 -4.62
N LYS A 90 6.67 3.97 -4.72
CA LYS A 90 6.25 5.11 -5.56
C LYS A 90 6.64 4.88 -7.02
N VAL A 91 5.72 4.36 -7.84
CA VAL A 91 5.99 3.87 -9.20
C VAL A 91 6.56 4.94 -10.12
N CYS A 92 6.15 6.21 -9.97
CA CYS A 92 6.68 7.30 -10.79
C CYS A 92 8.20 7.51 -10.66
N LYS A 93 8.84 7.00 -9.59
CA LYS A 93 10.31 7.00 -9.44
C LYS A 93 11.02 5.91 -10.26
N TYR A 94 10.28 4.96 -10.81
CA TYR A 94 10.82 3.75 -11.43
C TYR A 94 10.42 3.59 -12.90
N VAL A 95 9.66 4.52 -13.49
CA VAL A 95 9.17 4.41 -14.89
C VAL A 95 10.33 4.21 -15.88
N ASP A 96 11.41 4.97 -15.75
CA ASP A 96 12.58 4.82 -16.64
C ASP A 96 13.25 3.46 -16.50
N TRP A 97 13.36 2.95 -15.27
CA TRP A 97 13.91 1.62 -15.00
C TRP A 97 13.02 0.51 -15.56
N ILE A 98 11.69 0.61 -15.39
CA ILE A 98 10.72 -0.33 -15.94
C ILE A 98 10.85 -0.38 -17.45
N ARG A 99 10.79 0.79 -18.11
CA ARG A 99 10.88 0.89 -19.58
C ARG A 99 12.19 0.32 -20.09
N LYS A 100 13.33 0.72 -19.50
CA LYS A 100 14.64 0.20 -19.88
C LYS A 100 14.72 -1.31 -19.70
N THR A 101 14.15 -1.87 -18.64
CA THR A 101 14.19 -3.32 -18.40
C THR A 101 13.36 -4.08 -19.44
N MET A 102 12.18 -3.55 -19.79
CA MET A 102 11.32 -4.12 -20.84
C MET A 102 11.94 -4.03 -22.24
N GLU A 103 12.71 -2.98 -22.55
CA GLU A 103 13.39 -2.85 -23.85
C GLU A 103 14.57 -3.83 -24.01
N ASN A 104 15.14 -4.31 -22.90
CA ASN A 104 16.33 -5.16 -22.90
C ASN A 104 16.04 -6.66 -22.74
N ASN A 105 14.77 -7.08 -22.70
CA ASN A 105 14.33 -8.47 -22.58
C ASN A 105 13.22 -8.77 -23.59
#